data_AF-A0A4R9FMQ6-F1
#
_entry.id   AF-A0A4R9FMQ6-F1
#
_cell.length_a   1.000
_cell.length_b   1.000
_cell.length_c   1.000
_cell.angle_alpha   90.00
_cell.angle_beta   90.00
_cell.angle_gamma   90.00
#
_symmetry.space_group_name_H-M   'P 1'
#
loop_
_entity.id
_entity.type
_entity.pdbx_description
1 polymer ?
#
loop_
_entity_poly.entity_id
_entity_poly.type
_entity_poly.pdbx_seq_one_letter_code
_entity_poly.pdbx_strand_id
1 'polypeptide(L)'
;MRVLYFVKLIAFLSVAVLGFVGCEEKIDHNRYGFAPEDNNQLIAGALFFENFTNNGDGSTTDSISGLTWKTCSQGQTFSGNASQYDCQGSSGTVINPGTYGAKQLQYCSVNLESCNTLGIPQTLTAGSGASSEAFDSCAADGTAGGGWRVATFIELKYLSSNSRNFMLLKFPNTMDDYYWSSTANEQDGSGKTARAVSFSLSNFGDDEDFTKITRYFVRCVR
;
A
#
# COMPACT_ATOMS: atom_id res chain seq x y z
N MET A 1 27.98 35.74 50.71
CA MET A 1 26.90 34.73 50.70
C MET A 1 25.60 35.20 50.01
N ARG A 2 25.64 36.14 49.04
CA ARG A 2 24.47 36.60 48.27
C ARG A 2 24.61 36.45 46.74
N VAL A 3 25.83 36.25 46.24
CA VAL A 3 26.11 36.14 44.79
C VAL A 3 25.87 34.72 44.25
N LEU A 4 26.04 33.69 45.08
CA LEU A 4 25.84 32.28 44.71
C LEU A 4 24.36 31.88 44.52
N TYR A 5 23.41 32.65 45.07
CA TYR A 5 21.97 32.41 44.90
C TYR A 5 21.44 32.93 43.56
N PHE A 6 21.99 34.04 43.05
CA PHE A 6 21.56 34.62 41.78
C PHE A 6 21.96 33.76 40.56
N VAL A 7 23.12 33.11 40.61
CA VAL A 7 23.58 32.22 39.52
C VAL A 7 22.71 30.95 39.43
N LYS A 8 22.23 30.42 40.57
CA LYS A 8 21.28 29.30 40.58
C LYS A 8 19.90 29.70 40.04
N LEU A 9 19.45 30.93 40.28
CA LEU A 9 18.15 31.39 39.78
C LEU A 9 18.16 31.59 38.25
N ILE A 10 19.28 32.03 37.67
CA ILE A 10 19.42 32.21 36.22
C ILE A 10 19.57 30.85 35.50
N ALA A 11 20.29 29.89 36.10
CA ALA A 11 20.43 28.54 35.52
C ALA A 11 19.12 27.72 35.56
N PHE A 12 18.23 27.98 36.52
CA PHE A 12 16.90 27.35 36.55
C PHE A 12 15.89 28.02 35.61
N LEU A 13 16.09 29.29 35.24
CA LEU A 13 15.19 29.99 34.32
C LEU A 13 15.50 29.70 32.84
N SER A 14 16.71 29.22 32.51
CA SER A 14 17.10 28.87 31.13
C SER A 14 16.66 27.48 30.68
N VAL A 15 16.17 26.62 31.58
CA VAL A 15 15.69 25.26 31.23
C VAL A 15 14.20 25.25 30.86
N ALA A 16 13.47 26.34 31.11
CA ALA A 16 12.04 26.44 30.82
C ALA A 16 11.70 26.97 29.41
N VAL A 17 12.68 27.22 28.54
CA VAL A 17 12.46 27.85 27.20
C VAL A 17 12.59 26.86 26.03
N LEU A 18 12.86 25.57 26.28
CA LEU A 18 12.91 24.55 25.21
C LEU A 18 11.61 23.73 25.06
N GLY A 19 10.49 24.21 25.60
CA GLY A 19 9.25 23.44 25.73
C GLY A 19 8.16 23.65 24.67
N PHE A 20 8.39 24.43 23.61
CA PHE A 20 7.38 24.63 22.56
C PHE A 20 8.01 24.65 21.18
N VAL A 21 8.65 23.54 20.79
CA VAL A 21 8.56 23.14 19.38
C VAL A 21 7.11 22.75 19.21
N GLY A 22 6.32 23.66 18.62
CA GLY A 22 4.95 23.36 18.23
C GLY A 22 4.98 22.28 17.15
N CYS A 23 5.00 21.01 17.56
CA CYS A 23 4.20 20.01 16.87
C CYS A 23 2.76 20.42 17.12
N GLU A 24 2.27 21.38 16.33
CA GLU A 24 0.84 21.60 16.16
C GLU A 24 0.36 20.38 15.38
N GLU A 25 0.12 19.27 16.08
CA GLU A 25 -0.71 18.20 15.54
C GLU A 25 -2.09 18.84 15.43
N LYS A 26 -2.41 19.35 14.23
CA LYS A 26 -3.77 19.73 13.90
C LYS A 26 -4.61 18.50 14.16
N ILE A 27 -5.49 18.60 15.16
CA ILE A 27 -6.51 17.59 15.38
C ILE A 27 -7.42 17.62 14.15
N ASP A 28 -7.16 16.71 13.22
CA ASP A 28 -8.00 16.52 12.05
C ASP A 28 -9.27 15.79 12.50
N HIS A 29 -10.31 16.57 12.73
CA HIS A 29 -11.65 16.06 12.94
C HIS A 29 -12.26 15.61 11.61
N ASN A 30 -11.69 14.55 11.02
CA ASN A 30 -12.33 13.88 9.89
C ASN A 30 -13.42 12.94 10.43
N ARG A 31 -14.69 13.35 10.25
CA ARG A 31 -15.91 12.62 10.65
C ARG A 31 -16.00 11.19 10.09
N TYR A 32 -15.14 10.85 9.13
CA TYR A 32 -15.11 9.58 8.40
C TYR A 32 -13.78 8.82 8.52
N GLY A 33 -12.81 9.30 9.33
CA GLY A 33 -11.53 8.59 9.53
C GLY A 33 -10.57 8.64 8.33
N PHE A 34 -10.70 9.65 7.46
CA PHE A 34 -9.79 9.91 6.36
C PHE A 34 -8.55 10.69 6.83
N ALA A 35 -7.42 10.53 6.12
CA ALA A 35 -6.24 11.36 6.38
C ALA A 35 -6.53 12.80 5.97
N PRO A 36 -5.94 13.79 6.65
CA PRO A 36 -5.93 15.16 6.16
C PRO A 36 -5.10 15.21 4.88
N GLU A 37 -5.79 15.36 3.74
CA GLU A 37 -5.19 15.62 2.43
C GLU A 37 -5.41 17.09 2.05
N ASP A 38 -4.50 17.67 1.27
CA ASP A 38 -4.66 19.03 0.79
C ASP A 38 -5.84 19.14 -0.18
N ASN A 39 -6.56 20.28 -0.18
CA ASN A 39 -7.71 20.49 -1.08
C ASN A 39 -7.38 20.25 -2.56
N ASN A 40 -6.17 20.59 -2.99
CA ASN A 40 -5.70 20.35 -4.36
C ASN A 40 -5.54 18.85 -4.67
N GLN A 41 -5.07 18.06 -3.69
CA GLN A 41 -4.95 16.61 -3.82
C GLN A 41 -6.31 15.93 -3.84
N LEU A 42 -7.28 16.44 -3.08
CA LEU A 42 -8.66 15.94 -3.10
C LEU A 42 -9.31 16.18 -4.47
N ILE A 43 -9.19 17.39 -5.03
CA ILE A 43 -9.74 17.68 -6.37
C ILE A 43 -9.02 16.86 -7.45
N ALA A 44 -7.69 16.79 -7.42
CA ALA A 44 -6.92 15.97 -8.35
C ALA A 44 -7.29 14.49 -8.23
N GLY A 45 -7.47 14.00 -7.00
CA GLY A 45 -7.89 12.63 -6.71
C GLY A 45 -9.27 12.31 -7.26
N ALA A 46 -10.25 13.19 -7.09
CA ALA A 46 -11.58 13.02 -7.65
C ALA A 46 -11.52 12.84 -9.18
N LEU A 47 -10.84 13.75 -9.88
CA LEU A 47 -10.70 13.70 -11.33
C LEU A 47 -9.89 12.48 -11.81
N PHE A 48 -8.87 12.09 -11.07
CA PHE A 48 -8.05 10.93 -11.41
C PHE A 48 -8.87 9.64 -11.31
N PHE A 49 -9.56 9.43 -10.19
CA PHE A 49 -10.33 8.20 -9.93
C PHE A 49 -11.69 8.15 -10.61
N GLU A 50 -12.15 9.24 -11.23
CA GLU A 50 -13.33 9.21 -12.12
C GLU A 50 -13.17 8.24 -13.30
N ASN A 51 -11.93 8.06 -13.78
CA ASN A 51 -11.61 7.14 -14.88
C ASN A 51 -11.64 5.65 -14.48
N PHE A 52 -11.73 5.37 -13.18
CA PHE A 52 -11.81 4.02 -12.64
C PHE A 52 -13.26 3.59 -12.53
N THR A 53 -13.64 2.59 -13.33
CA THR A 53 -15.00 2.04 -13.40
C THR A 53 -15.01 0.62 -12.85
N ASN A 54 -15.82 0.38 -11.82
CA ASN A 54 -16.05 -0.96 -11.31
C ASN A 54 -16.97 -1.72 -12.27
N ASN A 55 -16.61 -2.96 -12.62
CA ASN A 55 -17.35 -3.78 -13.58
C ASN A 55 -18.42 -4.65 -12.92
N GLY A 56 -18.51 -4.66 -11.58
CA GLY A 56 -19.47 -5.46 -10.82
C GLY A 56 -19.14 -6.94 -10.71
N ASP A 57 -17.97 -7.37 -11.20
CA ASP A 57 -17.52 -8.76 -11.25
C ASP A 57 -16.25 -9.02 -10.41
N GLY A 58 -15.88 -8.05 -9.57
CA GLY A 58 -14.62 -8.07 -8.81
C GLY A 58 -13.46 -7.35 -9.48
N SER A 59 -13.65 -6.79 -10.69
CA SER A 59 -12.65 -5.98 -11.37
C SER A 59 -13.02 -4.50 -11.47
N THR A 60 -12.00 -3.64 -11.56
CA THR A 60 -12.12 -2.20 -11.78
C THR A 60 -11.19 -1.80 -12.93
N THR A 61 -11.73 -1.24 -13.99
CA THR A 61 -10.97 -0.82 -15.18
C THR A 61 -10.62 0.65 -15.11
N ASP A 62 -9.37 0.98 -15.40
CA ASP A 62 -8.90 2.34 -15.64
C ASP A 62 -8.89 2.60 -17.15
N SER A 63 -9.71 3.55 -17.60
CA SER A 63 -9.84 3.90 -19.01
C SER A 63 -8.63 4.65 -19.58
N ILE A 64 -7.78 5.22 -18.73
CA ILE A 64 -6.61 6.01 -19.18
C ILE A 64 -5.41 5.09 -19.45
N SER A 65 -5.05 4.21 -18.51
CA SER A 65 -3.96 3.26 -18.72
C SER A 65 -4.38 2.02 -19.52
N GLY A 66 -5.68 1.73 -19.58
CA GLY A 66 -6.21 0.49 -20.15
C GLY A 66 -6.05 -0.73 -19.23
N LEU A 67 -5.52 -0.53 -18.01
CA LEU A 67 -5.33 -1.60 -17.04
C LEU A 67 -6.65 -1.98 -16.39
N THR A 68 -6.84 -3.28 -16.17
CA THR A 68 -7.90 -3.78 -15.31
C THR A 68 -7.28 -4.27 -14.01
N TRP A 69 -7.81 -3.77 -12.90
CA TRP A 69 -7.35 -4.09 -11.56
C TRP A 69 -8.31 -5.07 -10.89
N LYS A 70 -7.78 -5.97 -10.06
CA LYS A 70 -8.62 -6.64 -9.07
C LYS A 70 -9.04 -5.59 -8.03
N THR A 71 -10.34 -5.48 -7.81
CA THR A 71 -10.92 -4.46 -6.89
C THR A 71 -10.43 -4.69 -5.46
N CYS A 72 -10.51 -5.94 -5.01
CA CYS A 72 -10.09 -6.30 -3.67
C CYS A 72 -8.61 -6.68 -3.62
N SER A 73 -7.96 -6.43 -2.48
CA SER A 73 -6.61 -6.91 -2.24
C SER A 73 -6.58 -8.44 -2.29
N GLN A 74 -5.41 -9.03 -2.56
CA GLN A 74 -5.35 -10.48 -2.62
C GLN A 74 -5.74 -11.14 -1.29
N GLY A 75 -6.49 -12.24 -1.39
CA GLY A 75 -7.13 -12.93 -0.27
C GLY A 75 -8.56 -12.45 0.07
N GLN A 76 -8.93 -11.20 -0.26
CA GLN A 76 -10.29 -10.70 -0.05
C GLN A 76 -11.24 -11.18 -1.16
N THR A 77 -12.53 -11.22 -0.83
CA THR A 77 -13.62 -11.55 -1.76
C THR A 77 -14.42 -10.29 -2.09
N PHE A 78 -14.75 -10.12 -3.36
CA PHE A 78 -15.65 -9.05 -3.80
C PHE A 78 -17.10 -9.41 -3.46
N SER A 79 -17.83 -8.45 -2.90
CA SER A 79 -19.26 -8.59 -2.60
C SER A 79 -20.01 -7.39 -3.16
N GLY A 80 -21.07 -7.62 -3.93
CA GLY A 80 -21.93 -6.57 -4.46
C GLY A 80 -21.99 -6.53 -5.99
N ASN A 81 -22.14 -5.33 -6.54
CA ASN A 81 -22.30 -5.05 -7.96
C ASN A 81 -21.55 -3.75 -8.35
N ALA A 82 -21.63 -3.32 -9.60
CA ALA A 82 -20.89 -2.17 -10.12
C ALA A 82 -21.12 -0.84 -9.38
N SER A 83 -22.30 -0.67 -8.74
CA SER A 83 -22.68 0.57 -8.06
C SER A 83 -22.54 0.52 -6.54
N GLN A 84 -22.64 -0.67 -5.96
CA GLN A 84 -22.51 -0.89 -4.53
C GLN A 84 -21.73 -2.18 -4.30
N TYR A 85 -20.51 -2.03 -3.84
CA TYR A 85 -19.60 -3.14 -3.61
C TYR A 85 -18.72 -2.92 -2.40
N ASP A 86 -18.19 -4.03 -1.90
CA ASP A 86 -17.25 -4.05 -0.80
C ASP A 86 -16.27 -5.22 -0.95
N CYS A 87 -15.18 -5.20 -0.19
CA CYS A 87 -14.14 -6.20 -0.20
C CYS A 87 -14.00 -6.86 1.18
N GLN A 88 -14.53 -8.06 1.33
CA GLN A 88 -14.53 -8.79 2.61
C GLN A 88 -14.14 -10.25 2.38
N GLY A 89 -13.33 -10.84 3.26
CA GLY A 89 -12.98 -12.26 3.18
C GLY A 89 -13.38 -13.06 4.42
N SER A 90 -13.56 -14.37 4.22
CA SER A 90 -14.07 -15.33 5.22
C SER A 90 -13.19 -15.53 6.48
N SER A 91 -11.93 -15.05 6.45
CA SER A 91 -10.99 -15.17 7.58
C SER A 91 -11.01 -13.97 8.55
N GLY A 92 -11.80 -12.93 8.29
CA GLY A 92 -12.03 -11.84 9.24
C GLY A 92 -13.21 -12.16 10.15
N THR A 93 -12.98 -12.36 11.45
CA THR A 93 -14.07 -12.35 12.44
C THR A 93 -14.14 -10.97 13.08
N VAL A 94 -15.30 -10.56 13.61
CA VAL A 94 -15.43 -9.32 14.44
C VAL A 94 -14.46 -9.26 15.63
N ILE A 95 -13.81 -10.37 15.95
CA ILE A 95 -12.86 -10.54 17.06
C ILE A 95 -11.39 -10.58 16.57
N ASN A 96 -11.16 -10.75 15.26
CA ASN A 96 -9.85 -10.65 14.62
C ASN A 96 -9.98 -9.97 13.24
N PRO A 97 -10.26 -8.65 13.23
CA PRO A 97 -10.50 -7.87 12.01
C PRO A 97 -9.24 -7.60 11.18
N GLY A 98 -8.06 -8.04 11.65
CA GLY A 98 -6.75 -7.47 11.30
C GLY A 98 -6.37 -7.42 9.82
N THR A 99 -7.04 -8.19 8.95
CA THR A 99 -6.83 -8.08 7.50
C THR A 99 -8.09 -8.08 6.64
N TYR A 100 -9.31 -8.09 7.21
CA TYR A 100 -10.56 -8.27 6.45
C TYR A 100 -10.50 -9.41 5.40
N GLY A 101 -9.69 -10.45 5.65
CA GLY A 101 -9.45 -11.57 4.73
C GLY A 101 -8.34 -11.36 3.70
N ALA A 102 -7.72 -10.18 3.62
CA ALA A 102 -6.51 -9.97 2.83
C ALA A 102 -5.36 -10.84 3.33
N LYS A 103 -4.55 -11.35 2.41
CA LYS A 103 -3.43 -12.23 2.70
C LYS A 103 -2.12 -11.49 2.47
N GLN A 104 -1.27 -11.45 3.50
CA GLN A 104 0.13 -11.10 3.32
C GLN A 104 0.86 -12.27 2.67
N LEU A 105 1.55 -11.99 1.57
CA LEU A 105 2.18 -12.96 0.69
C LEU A 105 3.67 -12.69 0.61
N GLN A 106 4.43 -13.76 0.54
CA GLN A 106 5.87 -13.65 0.37
C GLN A 106 6.23 -13.33 -1.08
N TYR A 107 7.16 -12.40 -1.30
CA TYR A 107 7.66 -12.11 -2.65
C TYR A 107 8.40 -13.32 -3.22
N CYS A 108 9.28 -13.95 -2.45
CA CYS A 108 10.05 -15.13 -2.84
C CYS A 108 10.24 -16.08 -1.66
N SER A 109 10.22 -17.39 -1.91
CA SER A 109 10.47 -18.39 -0.85
C SER A 109 11.88 -18.36 -0.26
N VAL A 110 12.81 -17.68 -0.91
CA VAL A 110 14.19 -17.48 -0.45
C VAL A 110 14.64 -16.04 -0.73
N ASN A 111 15.63 -15.55 0.03
CA ASN A 111 16.25 -14.24 -0.24
C ASN A 111 17.28 -14.35 -1.38
N LEU A 112 16.81 -14.66 -2.60
CA LEU A 112 17.61 -14.77 -3.82
C LEU A 112 16.81 -14.31 -5.05
N GLU A 113 17.48 -14.22 -6.20
CA GLU A 113 16.87 -13.88 -7.50
C GLU A 113 16.09 -15.02 -8.17
N SER A 114 15.97 -16.18 -7.53
CA SER A 114 15.44 -17.41 -8.14
C SER A 114 13.93 -17.43 -8.43
N CYS A 115 13.20 -16.39 -8.03
CA CYS A 115 11.79 -16.16 -8.39
C CYS A 115 11.60 -14.97 -9.34
N ASN A 116 12.70 -14.41 -9.86
CA ASN A 116 12.66 -13.31 -10.83
C ASN A 116 13.06 -13.77 -12.24
N THR A 117 12.69 -12.96 -13.22
CA THR A 117 13.14 -13.08 -14.61
C THR A 117 14.64 -12.80 -14.73
N LEU A 118 15.25 -13.42 -15.73
CA LEU A 118 16.63 -13.14 -16.12
C LEU A 118 16.63 -11.96 -17.09
N GLY A 119 16.83 -10.74 -16.60
CA GLY A 119 16.84 -9.51 -17.41
C GLY A 119 16.60 -8.27 -16.56
N ILE A 120 16.80 -7.08 -17.14
CA ILE A 120 16.51 -5.80 -16.48
C ILE A 120 15.30 -5.16 -17.19
N PRO A 121 14.25 -4.73 -16.46
CA PRO A 121 14.07 -4.94 -15.02
C PRO A 121 13.77 -6.40 -14.68
N GLN A 122 14.32 -6.86 -13.56
CA GLN A 122 14.01 -8.13 -12.92
C GLN A 122 12.60 -8.06 -12.34
N THR A 123 11.77 -8.97 -12.82
CA THR A 123 10.36 -9.06 -12.43
C THR A 123 10.01 -10.44 -11.93
N LEU A 124 9.05 -10.48 -11.02
CA LEU A 124 8.51 -11.69 -10.45
C LEU A 124 7.97 -12.63 -11.55
N THR A 125 8.35 -13.90 -11.49
CA THR A 125 7.93 -14.95 -12.44
C THR A 125 7.44 -16.20 -11.71
N ALA A 126 6.95 -17.20 -12.44
CA ALA A 126 6.41 -18.47 -11.95
C ALA A 126 7.44 -19.38 -11.23
N GLY A 127 8.58 -18.81 -10.82
CA GLY A 127 9.73 -19.50 -10.28
C GLY A 127 10.61 -20.10 -11.37
N SER A 128 11.83 -19.59 -11.51
CA SER A 128 12.90 -20.24 -12.28
C SER A 128 13.80 -21.12 -11.40
N GLY A 129 13.51 -21.16 -10.09
CA GLY A 129 14.15 -22.04 -9.10
C GLY A 129 13.50 -21.99 -7.70
N ALA A 130 12.96 -20.84 -7.29
CA ALA A 130 12.20 -20.68 -6.05
C ALA A 130 10.76 -20.23 -6.34
N SER A 131 9.80 -20.68 -5.55
CA SER A 131 8.39 -20.27 -5.66
C SER A 131 8.17 -18.84 -5.18
N SER A 132 7.10 -18.21 -5.67
CA SER A 132 6.63 -16.90 -5.22
C SER A 132 5.14 -16.97 -4.89
N GLU A 133 4.80 -16.81 -3.61
CA GLU A 133 3.39 -16.79 -3.20
C GLU A 133 2.64 -15.60 -3.81
N ALA A 134 3.30 -14.44 -3.93
CA ALA A 134 2.73 -13.26 -4.56
C ALA A 134 2.36 -13.55 -6.03
N PHE A 135 3.29 -14.12 -6.81
CA PHE A 135 3.05 -14.50 -8.21
C PHE A 135 1.91 -15.51 -8.31
N ASP A 136 2.05 -16.64 -7.60
CA ASP A 136 1.14 -17.77 -7.67
C ASP A 136 -0.28 -17.35 -7.26
N SER A 137 -0.41 -16.46 -6.27
CA SER A 137 -1.71 -15.97 -5.81
C SER A 137 -2.48 -15.17 -6.86
N CYS A 138 -1.80 -14.31 -7.63
CA CYS A 138 -2.45 -13.59 -8.72
C CYS A 138 -2.72 -14.54 -9.89
N ALA A 139 -1.72 -15.32 -10.30
CA ALA A 139 -1.82 -16.19 -11.47
C ALA A 139 -2.95 -17.23 -11.35
N ALA A 140 -3.21 -17.73 -10.14
CA ALA A 140 -4.27 -18.71 -9.88
C ALA A 140 -5.65 -18.09 -9.62
N ASP A 141 -5.77 -16.76 -9.52
CA ASP A 141 -7.03 -16.10 -9.20
C ASP A 141 -7.98 -16.11 -10.40
N GLY A 142 -9.22 -16.60 -10.20
CA GLY A 142 -10.25 -16.70 -11.23
C GLY A 142 -11.25 -15.54 -11.24
N THR A 143 -11.11 -14.54 -10.37
CA THR A 143 -12.01 -13.38 -10.29
C THR A 143 -12.11 -12.70 -11.67
N ALA A 144 -13.32 -12.32 -12.11
CA ALA A 144 -13.57 -11.71 -13.41
C ALA A 144 -12.90 -12.43 -14.62
N GLY A 145 -12.80 -13.76 -14.57
CA GLY A 145 -12.23 -14.59 -15.65
C GLY A 145 -10.72 -14.77 -15.61
N GLY A 146 -10.03 -14.29 -14.57
CA GLY A 146 -8.61 -14.58 -14.32
C GLY A 146 -7.62 -13.86 -15.24
N GLY A 147 -6.41 -14.42 -15.38
CA GLY A 147 -5.33 -13.78 -16.16
C GLY A 147 -4.62 -12.64 -15.41
N TRP A 148 -4.68 -12.67 -14.08
CA TRP A 148 -4.08 -11.65 -13.23
C TRP A 148 -2.58 -11.86 -13.05
N ARG A 149 -1.85 -10.75 -12.95
CA ARG A 149 -0.45 -10.71 -12.50
C ARG A 149 -0.29 -9.73 -11.36
N VAL A 150 0.82 -9.85 -10.64
CA VAL A 150 1.22 -8.83 -9.65
C VAL A 150 1.49 -7.52 -10.40
N ALA A 151 0.97 -6.41 -9.87
CA ALA A 151 1.21 -5.08 -10.45
C ALA A 151 2.70 -4.70 -10.38
N THR A 152 3.20 -4.08 -11.43
CA THR A 152 4.56 -3.54 -11.48
C THR A 152 4.72 -2.36 -10.54
N PHE A 153 5.96 -2.00 -10.24
CA PHE A 153 6.26 -0.86 -9.38
C PHE A 153 5.62 0.44 -9.90
N ILE A 154 5.74 0.71 -11.20
CA ILE A 154 5.17 1.92 -11.81
C ILE A 154 3.64 1.92 -11.76
N GLU A 155 2.99 0.77 -11.93
CA GLU A 155 1.53 0.67 -11.84
C GLU A 155 1.04 0.94 -10.41
N LEU A 156 1.73 0.43 -9.38
CA LEU A 156 1.39 0.74 -7.99
C LEU A 156 1.66 2.21 -7.64
N LYS A 157 2.76 2.79 -8.12
CA LYS A 157 3.05 4.23 -7.97
C LYS A 157 2.00 5.08 -8.69
N TYR A 158 1.54 4.65 -9.86
CA TYR A 158 0.44 5.32 -10.58
C TYR A 158 -0.85 5.28 -9.76
N LEU A 159 -1.24 4.10 -9.27
CA LEU A 159 -2.44 3.93 -8.45
C LEU A 159 -2.40 4.73 -7.14
N SER A 160 -1.21 5.00 -6.61
CA SER A 160 -0.99 5.71 -5.34
C SER A 160 -0.50 7.16 -5.51
N SER A 161 -0.60 7.73 -6.71
CA SER A 161 0.00 9.05 -7.03
C SER A 161 -0.80 10.27 -6.57
N ASN A 162 -2.06 10.09 -6.15
CA ASN A 162 -2.96 11.19 -5.83
C ASN A 162 -3.57 11.01 -4.43
N SER A 163 -4.90 10.88 -4.34
CA SER A 163 -5.63 10.79 -3.07
C SER A 163 -5.88 9.34 -2.69
N ARG A 164 -5.49 8.98 -1.47
CA ARG A 164 -5.84 7.68 -0.85
C ARG A 164 -7.34 7.59 -0.65
N ASN A 165 -7.97 8.68 -0.24
CA ASN A 165 -9.40 8.71 0.06
C ASN A 165 -10.24 8.37 -1.17
N PHE A 166 -9.93 8.97 -2.32
CA PHE A 166 -10.62 8.65 -3.58
C PHE A 166 -10.25 7.27 -4.12
N MET A 167 -9.02 6.81 -3.90
CA MET A 167 -8.61 5.43 -4.21
C MET A 167 -9.49 4.42 -3.45
N LEU A 168 -9.72 4.63 -2.15
CA LEU A 168 -10.55 3.74 -1.33
C LEU A 168 -12.02 3.68 -1.76
N LEU A 169 -12.54 4.72 -2.43
CA LEU A 169 -13.88 4.67 -3.02
C LEU A 169 -13.99 3.68 -4.19
N LYS A 170 -12.86 3.40 -4.85
CA LYS A 170 -12.76 2.45 -5.97
C LYS A 170 -12.24 1.09 -5.52
N PHE A 171 -11.45 1.07 -4.46
CA PHE A 171 -10.80 -0.11 -3.91
C PHE A 171 -11.07 -0.18 -2.40
N PRO A 172 -12.30 -0.54 -1.99
CA PRO A 172 -12.69 -0.55 -0.58
C PRO A 172 -11.89 -1.59 0.22
N ASN A 173 -11.80 -1.35 1.53
CA ASN A 173 -11.06 -2.20 2.48
C ASN A 173 -9.63 -2.55 2.03
N THR A 174 -8.95 -1.60 1.37
CA THR A 174 -7.49 -1.68 1.17
C THR A 174 -6.80 -1.70 2.53
N MET A 175 -5.81 -2.56 2.68
CA MET A 175 -5.04 -2.67 3.92
C MET A 175 -4.12 -1.47 4.09
N ASP A 176 -3.96 -1.05 5.33
CA ASP A 176 -3.13 0.09 5.71
C ASP A 176 -1.66 -0.31 5.88
N ASP A 177 -1.02 -0.75 4.81
CA ASP A 177 0.33 -1.34 4.84
C ASP A 177 0.97 -1.30 3.44
N TYR A 178 2.15 -1.90 3.31
CA TYR A 178 2.87 -2.05 2.06
C TYR A 178 2.26 -3.13 1.16
N TYR A 179 2.36 -2.87 -0.14
CA TYR A 179 1.97 -3.78 -1.20
C TYR A 179 3.17 -4.11 -2.06
N TRP A 180 3.44 -5.41 -2.25
CA TRP A 180 4.47 -5.87 -3.14
C TRP A 180 4.17 -5.46 -4.58
N SER A 181 5.17 -4.86 -5.23
CA SER A 181 5.21 -4.81 -6.69
C SER A 181 5.78 -6.11 -7.25
N SER A 182 5.65 -6.32 -8.56
CA SER A 182 6.33 -7.40 -9.27
C SER A 182 7.79 -7.09 -9.58
N THR A 183 8.33 -5.95 -9.15
CA THR A 183 9.66 -5.48 -9.53
C THR A 183 10.65 -5.73 -8.38
N ALA A 184 11.78 -6.36 -8.71
CA ALA A 184 12.88 -6.54 -7.77
C ALA A 184 13.61 -5.20 -7.52
N ASN A 185 14.44 -5.16 -6.48
CA ASN A 185 15.33 -4.02 -6.30
C ASN A 185 16.58 -4.19 -7.16
N GLU A 186 16.61 -3.56 -8.34
CA GLU A 186 17.77 -3.59 -9.25
C GLU A 186 19.05 -3.00 -8.65
N GLN A 187 18.92 -2.16 -7.62
CA GLN A 187 20.07 -1.52 -6.97
C GLN A 187 20.71 -2.43 -5.91
N ASP A 188 20.01 -3.49 -5.49
CA ASP A 188 20.53 -4.48 -4.56
C ASP A 188 21.35 -5.53 -5.30
N GLY A 189 22.67 -5.30 -5.38
CA GLY A 189 23.60 -6.26 -5.98
C GLY A 189 23.64 -7.64 -5.30
N SER A 190 23.04 -7.82 -4.11
CA SER A 190 22.89 -9.12 -3.46
C SER A 190 21.62 -9.87 -3.86
N GLY A 191 20.68 -9.17 -4.51
CA GLY A 191 19.44 -9.73 -5.04
C GLY A 191 18.44 -10.24 -4.01
N LYS A 192 18.47 -9.65 -2.82
CA LYS A 192 17.69 -10.09 -1.65
C LYS A 192 16.44 -9.27 -1.42
N THR A 193 16.35 -8.10 -2.03
CA THR A 193 15.26 -7.15 -1.81
C THR A 193 14.38 -6.94 -3.02
N ALA A 194 13.14 -6.53 -2.78
CA ALA A 194 12.14 -6.19 -3.79
C ALA A 194 11.42 -4.91 -3.38
N ARG A 195 10.78 -4.25 -4.35
CA ARG A 195 10.17 -2.94 -4.15
C ARG A 195 8.71 -3.08 -3.74
N ALA A 196 8.32 -2.39 -2.68
CA ALA A 196 6.94 -2.29 -2.24
C ALA A 196 6.48 -0.82 -2.26
N VAL A 197 5.18 -0.61 -2.38
CA VAL A 197 4.56 0.72 -2.32
C VAL A 197 3.58 0.74 -1.17
N SER A 198 3.63 1.79 -0.36
CA SER A 198 2.75 1.97 0.79
C SER A 198 1.35 2.40 0.36
N PHE A 199 0.35 1.71 0.88
CA PHE A 199 -1.05 2.13 0.84
C PHE A 199 -1.51 2.63 2.22
N SER A 200 -0.55 2.87 3.13
CA SER A 200 -0.86 3.32 4.47
C SER A 200 -1.37 4.77 4.50
N LEU A 201 -2.09 5.12 5.56
CA LEU A 201 -2.61 6.45 5.80
C LEU A 201 -1.51 7.51 5.90
N SER A 202 -0.38 7.18 6.55
CA SER A 202 0.67 8.13 6.90
C SER A 202 1.68 8.41 5.78
N ASN A 203 1.80 7.49 4.83
CA ASN A 203 2.84 7.55 3.79
C ASN A 203 2.34 6.97 2.47
N PHE A 204 1.11 7.33 2.10
CA PHE A 204 0.46 6.84 0.88
C PHE A 204 1.31 7.14 -0.36
N GLY A 205 1.63 6.08 -1.11
CA GLY A 205 2.43 6.17 -2.32
C GLY A 205 3.94 6.18 -2.10
N ASP A 206 4.44 6.24 -0.86
CA ASP A 206 5.88 6.07 -0.61
C ASP A 206 6.33 4.66 -0.97
N ASP A 207 7.59 4.53 -1.40
CA ASP A 207 8.20 3.24 -1.72
C ASP A 207 9.31 2.86 -0.76
N GLU A 208 9.44 1.56 -0.53
CA GLU A 208 10.48 0.96 0.30
C GLU A 208 10.96 -0.35 -0.31
N ASP A 209 12.22 -0.69 -0.02
CA ASP A 209 12.81 -1.96 -0.43
C ASP A 209 12.87 -2.92 0.77
N PHE A 210 12.23 -4.07 0.63
CA PHE A 210 12.18 -5.08 1.70
C PHE A 210 12.77 -6.40 1.25
N THR A 211 13.28 -7.19 2.22
CA THR A 211 13.79 -8.53 1.92
C THR A 211 12.69 -9.42 1.36
N LYS A 212 12.98 -10.20 0.33
CA LYS A 212 11.98 -10.97 -0.44
C LYS A 212 11.22 -12.01 0.37
N ILE A 213 11.75 -12.44 1.51
CA ILE A 213 11.07 -13.36 2.43
C ILE A 213 10.06 -12.69 3.37
N THR A 214 10.00 -11.36 3.42
CA THR A 214 8.94 -10.65 4.17
C THR A 214 7.59 -10.81 3.50
N ARG A 215 6.52 -10.58 4.26
CA ARG A 215 5.14 -10.81 3.82
C ARG A 215 4.40 -9.49 3.82
N TYR A 216 3.89 -9.11 2.66
CA TYR A 216 3.11 -7.89 2.45
C TYR A 216 1.93 -8.16 1.54
N PHE A 217 1.02 -7.21 1.39
CA PHE A 217 -0.18 -7.40 0.57
C PHE A 217 0.15 -7.32 -0.92
N VAL A 218 -0.79 -7.76 -1.75
CA VAL A 218 -0.64 -7.76 -3.20
C VAL A 218 -1.93 -7.24 -3.83
N ARG A 219 -1.77 -6.36 -4.82
CA ARG A 219 -2.82 -6.02 -5.79
C ARG A 219 -2.46 -6.62 -7.14
N CYS A 220 -3.44 -7.24 -7.77
CA CYS A 220 -3.26 -7.81 -9.09
C CYS A 220 -3.90 -6.94 -10.16
N VAL A 221 -3.32 -7.00 -11.34
CA VAL A 221 -3.69 -6.23 -12.52
C VAL A 221 -3.57 -7.13 -13.75
N ARG A 222 -4.27 -6.77 -14.83
CA ARG A 222 -4.13 -7.37 -16.16
C ARG A 222 -4.28 -6.31 -17.24
#